data_AF-A0A924HTL9-F1
#
_entry.id   AF-A0A924HTL9-F1
#
_cell.length_a   1.000
_cell.length_b   1.000
_cell.length_c   1.000
_cell.angle_alpha   90.00
_cell.angle_beta   90.00
_cell.angle_gamma   90.00
#
_symmetry.space_group_name_H-M   'P 1'
#
loop_
_entity.id
_entity.type
_entity.pdbx_description
1 polymer ?
#
loop_
_entity_poly.entity_id
_entity_poly.type
_entity_poly.pdbx_seq_one_letter_code
_entity_poly.pdbx_strand_id
1 'polypeptide(L)'
;TSATGCLTEPNNPHTRACRAAGLEGLTLHGLRRSFKSLTEWLEVPVGVVAQIQGHKPSATAEKHYTVRPLELLRLHHERIEAWILEQAGIVFDAKAAPGGLRVVAG
;
A
#
# COMPACT_ATOMS: atom_id res chain seq x y z
N THR A 1 15.79 -11.01 1.55
CA THR A 1 15.19 -12.04 2.41
C THR A 1 15.61 -11.79 3.85
N SER A 2 14.74 -12.07 4.84
CA SER A 2 15.12 -11.96 6.25
C SER A 2 16.29 -12.89 6.54
N ALA A 3 17.31 -12.43 7.29
CA ALA A 3 18.47 -13.25 7.66
C ALA A 3 18.06 -14.51 8.45
N THR A 4 16.93 -14.46 9.16
CA THR A 4 16.41 -15.58 9.94
C THR A 4 15.46 -16.48 9.15
N GLY A 5 15.10 -16.13 7.92
CA GLY A 5 14.09 -16.86 7.12
C GLY A 5 12.65 -16.74 7.64
N CYS A 6 12.44 -16.15 8.83
CA CYS A 6 11.13 -15.99 9.45
C CYS A 6 10.60 -14.56 9.30
N LEU A 7 9.28 -14.45 9.13
CA LEU A 7 8.57 -13.18 9.28
C LEU A 7 8.56 -12.78 10.75
N THR A 8 9.05 -11.59 11.06
CA THR A 8 9.03 -11.03 12.42
C THR A 8 7.96 -9.95 12.53
N GLU A 9 7.48 -9.70 13.74
CA GLU A 9 6.52 -8.63 13.96
C GLU A 9 7.05 -7.26 13.49
N PRO A 10 6.26 -6.50 12.72
CA PRO A 10 6.72 -5.24 12.11
C PRO A 10 6.71 -4.05 13.09
N ASN A 11 6.12 -4.21 14.28
CA ASN A 11 5.90 -3.10 15.23
C ASN A 11 7.22 -2.40 15.62
N ASN A 12 8.23 -3.17 16.04
CA ASN A 12 9.51 -2.62 16.47
C ASN A 12 10.27 -1.92 15.33
N PRO A 13 10.45 -2.55 14.13
CA PRO A 13 11.01 -1.87 12.97
C PRO A 13 10.25 -0.59 12.58
N HIS A 14 8.92 -0.63 12.59
CA HIS A 14 8.08 0.53 12.27
C HIS A 14 8.29 1.68 13.25
N THR A 15 8.24 1.42 14.57
CA THR A 15 8.49 2.44 15.60
C THR A 15 9.88 3.07 15.45
N ARG A 16 10.90 2.26 15.13
CA ARG A 16 12.26 2.78 14.86
C ARG A 16 12.29 3.69 13.63
N ALA A 17 11.60 3.32 12.55
CA ALA A 17 11.53 4.12 11.33
C ALA A 17 10.80 5.45 11.58
N CYS A 18 9.64 5.43 12.25
CA CYS A 18 8.90 6.65 12.63
C CYS A 18 9.77 7.59 13.47
N ARG A 19 10.47 7.07 14.49
CA ARG A 19 11.37 7.88 15.31
C ARG A 19 12.50 8.49 14.50
N ALA A 20 13.11 7.74 13.58
CA ALA A 20 14.17 8.24 12.71
C ALA A 20 13.67 9.34 11.75
N ALA A 21 12.41 9.26 11.32
CA ALA A 21 11.74 10.25 10.47
C ALA A 21 11.11 11.42 11.25
N GLY A 22 11.21 11.45 12.58
CA GLY A 22 10.57 12.50 13.41
C GLY A 22 9.03 12.44 13.43
N LEU A 23 8.44 11.27 13.15
CA LEU A 23 6.99 11.07 13.10
C LEU A 23 6.47 10.52 14.43
N GLU A 24 5.63 11.29 15.11
CA GLU A 24 4.94 10.88 16.34
C GLU A 24 3.52 10.39 16.06
N GLY A 25 3.08 9.36 16.78
CA GLY A 25 1.69 8.87 16.72
C GLY A 25 1.30 8.10 15.44
N LEU A 26 2.19 7.97 14.45
CA LEU A 26 1.94 7.13 13.28
C LEU A 26 1.93 5.66 13.68
N THR A 27 0.92 4.92 13.24
CA THR A 27 0.74 3.47 13.53
C THR A 27 0.47 2.70 12.24
N LEU A 28 0.77 1.40 12.24
CA LEU A 28 0.43 0.50 11.11
C LEU A 28 -1.07 0.49 10.80
N HIS A 29 -1.91 0.50 11.84
CA HIS A 29 -3.35 0.60 11.65
C HIS A 29 -3.77 1.98 11.11
N GLY A 30 -3.09 3.05 11.54
CA GLY A 30 -3.23 4.38 10.97
C GLY A 30 -2.94 4.39 9.47
N LEU A 31 -1.81 3.83 9.05
CA LEU A 31 -1.43 3.69 7.63
C LEU A 31 -2.50 2.92 6.83
N ARG A 32 -3.00 1.80 7.38
CA ARG A 32 -4.08 1.01 6.74
C ARG A 32 -5.37 1.83 6.57
N ARG A 33 -5.74 2.66 7.55
CA ARG A 33 -6.92 3.54 7.43
C ARG A 33 -6.68 4.65 6.41
N SER A 34 -5.51 5.29 6.46
CA SER A 34 -5.12 6.33 5.50
C SER A 34 -5.14 5.80 4.06
N PHE A 35 -4.67 4.57 3.81
CA PHE A 35 -4.75 3.96 2.48
C PHE A 35 -6.18 4.03 1.92
N LYS A 36 -7.19 3.59 2.69
CA LYS A 36 -8.59 3.64 2.24
C LYS A 36 -9.02 5.07 1.94
N SER A 37 -8.76 6.00 2.85
CA SER A 37 -9.17 7.40 2.69
C SER A 37 -8.50 8.09 1.50
N LEU A 38 -7.22 7.79 1.24
CA LEU A 38 -6.47 8.39 0.15
C LEU A 38 -6.90 7.85 -1.22
N THR A 39 -7.32 6.59 -1.31
CA THR A 39 -7.82 6.02 -2.57
C THR A 39 -9.09 6.70 -3.11
N GLU A 40 -9.82 7.44 -2.26
CA GLU A 40 -10.97 8.25 -2.69
C GLU A 40 -10.55 9.37 -3.66
N TRP A 41 -9.35 9.94 -3.50
CA TRP A 41 -8.80 10.96 -4.42
C TRP A 41 -8.54 10.42 -5.84
N LEU A 42 -8.45 9.10 -5.97
CA LEU A 42 -8.25 8.40 -7.23
C LEU A 42 -9.55 7.77 -7.74
N GLU A 43 -10.67 7.96 -7.05
CA GLU A 43 -11.98 7.40 -7.42
C GLU A 43 -11.92 5.88 -7.61
N VAL A 44 -11.09 5.19 -6.81
CA VAL A 44 -10.97 3.73 -6.90
C VAL A 44 -12.25 3.10 -6.34
N PRO A 45 -12.86 2.12 -7.04
CA PRO A 45 -14.08 1.49 -6.54
C PRO A 45 -13.89 0.91 -5.13
N VAL A 46 -14.79 1.26 -4.21
CA VAL A 46 -14.69 0.86 -2.78
C VAL A 46 -14.49 -0.65 -2.58
N GLY A 47 -15.14 -1.46 -3.41
CA GLY A 47 -15.02 -2.93 -3.35
C GLY A 47 -13.66 -3.46 -3.83
N VAL A 48 -12.99 -2.76 -4.74
CA VAL A 48 -11.60 -3.06 -5.12
C VAL A 48 -10.68 -2.76 -3.94
N VAL A 49 -10.81 -1.57 -3.34
CA VAL A 49 -10.03 -1.17 -2.16
C VAL A 49 -10.23 -2.16 -1.01
N ALA A 50 -11.48 -2.56 -0.75
CA ALA A 50 -11.81 -3.52 0.29
C ALA A 50 -11.14 -4.89 0.06
N GLN A 51 -11.15 -5.40 -1.17
CA GLN A 51 -10.48 -6.67 -1.50
C GLN A 51 -8.96 -6.58 -1.40
N ILE A 52 -8.35 -5.47 -1.85
CA ILE A 52 -6.91 -5.22 -1.65
C ILE A 52 -6.56 -5.22 -0.15
N GLN A 53 -7.42 -4.64 0.69
CA GLN A 53 -7.24 -4.62 2.15
C GLN A 53 -7.56 -5.94 2.87
N GLY A 54 -7.92 -6.99 2.12
CA GLY A 54 -8.27 -8.30 2.66
C GLY A 54 -9.60 -8.32 3.41
N HIS A 55 -10.50 -7.36 3.18
CA HIS A 55 -11.83 -7.40 3.80
C HIS A 55 -12.68 -8.51 3.20
N LYS A 56 -13.41 -9.20 4.08
CA LYS A 56 -14.44 -10.16 3.68
C LYS A 56 -15.57 -9.42 2.95
N PRO A 57 -16.02 -9.88 1.77
CA PRO A 57 -17.19 -9.32 1.09
C PRO A 57 -18.41 -9.33 2.01
N SER A 58 -19.06 -8.17 2.18
CA SER A 58 -20.19 -8.02 3.11
C SER A 58 -21.51 -7.79 2.39
N ALA A 59 -21.52 -7.04 1.30
CA ALA A 59 -22.71 -6.76 0.50
C ALA A 59 -23.12 -7.94 -0.40
N THR A 60 -24.43 -8.11 -0.63
CA THR A 60 -25.00 -9.22 -1.43
C THR A 60 -24.42 -9.27 -2.85
N ALA A 61 -24.29 -8.11 -3.51
CA ALA A 61 -23.66 -7.99 -4.82
C ALA A 61 -22.21 -8.51 -4.80
N GLU A 62 -21.42 -8.10 -3.82
CA GLU A 62 -20.02 -8.53 -3.70
C GLU A 62 -19.87 -10.01 -3.35
N LYS A 63 -20.83 -10.59 -2.63
CA LYS A 63 -20.81 -12.00 -2.26
C LYS A 63 -21.18 -12.93 -3.41
N HIS A 64 -22.13 -12.53 -4.25
CA HIS A 64 -22.79 -13.45 -5.17
C HIS A 64 -22.64 -13.10 -6.64
N TYR A 65 -22.42 -11.82 -6.96
CA TYR A 65 -22.56 -11.32 -8.34
C TYR A 65 -21.30 -10.62 -8.86
N THR A 66 -20.40 -10.19 -7.98
CA THR A 66 -19.17 -9.49 -8.37
C THR A 66 -17.95 -10.37 -8.12
N VAL A 67 -17.35 -10.87 -9.19
CA VAL A 67 -16.04 -11.52 -9.17
C VAL A 67 -15.01 -10.56 -9.73
N ARG A 68 -13.98 -10.22 -8.94
CA ARG A 68 -12.87 -9.37 -9.39
C ARG A 68 -11.62 -10.24 -9.57
N PRO A 69 -11.11 -10.40 -10.81
CA PRO A 69 -9.87 -11.13 -11.03
C PRO A 69 -8.68 -10.38 -10.45
N LEU A 70 -7.60 -11.10 -10.15
CA LEU A 70 -6.38 -10.50 -9.58
C LEU A 70 -5.82 -9.37 -10.46
N GLU A 71 -5.89 -9.51 -11.78
CA GLU A 71 -5.44 -8.49 -12.73
C GLU A 71 -6.22 -7.17 -12.61
N LEU A 72 -7.52 -7.23 -12.32
CA LEU A 72 -8.31 -6.03 -12.07
C LEU A 72 -7.86 -5.34 -10.77
N LEU A 73 -7.57 -6.11 -9.72
CA LEU A 73 -7.03 -5.55 -8.48
C LEU A 73 -5.64 -4.95 -8.71
N ARG A 74 -4.79 -5.62 -9.51
CA ARG A 74 -3.45 -5.15 -9.87
C ARG A 74 -3.49 -3.82 -10.60
N LEU A 75 -4.36 -3.67 -11.61
CA LEU A 75 -4.53 -2.42 -12.36
C LEU A 75 -4.76 -1.22 -11.43
N HIS A 76 -5.66 -1.37 -10.46
CA HIS A 76 -5.94 -0.31 -9.50
C HIS A 76 -4.80 -0.12 -8.49
N HIS A 77 -4.18 -1.21 -8.03
CA HIS A 77 -3.08 -1.15 -7.06
C HIS A 77 -1.85 -0.43 -7.63
N GLU A 78 -1.48 -0.70 -8.88
CA GLU A 78 -0.40 -0.01 -9.59
C GLU A 78 -0.67 1.49 -9.73
N ARG A 79 -1.92 1.87 -10.03
CA ARG A 79 -2.32 3.29 -10.09
C ARG A 79 -2.20 3.98 -8.72
N ILE A 80 -2.58 3.29 -7.65
CA ILE A 80 -2.45 3.82 -6.28
C ILE A 80 -0.98 4.00 -5.91
N GLU A 81 -0.13 3.01 -6.20
CA GLU A 81 1.30 3.07 -5.94
C GLU A 81 1.96 4.22 -6.69
N ALA A 82 1.71 4.36 -7.99
CA ALA A 82 2.24 5.44 -8.81
C ALA A 82 1.86 6.82 -8.24
N TRP A 83 0.60 6.98 -7.81
CA TRP A 83 0.15 8.23 -7.21
C TRP A 83 0.81 8.51 -5.85
N ILE A 84 0.98 7.51 -4.98
CA ILE A 84 1.69 7.68 -3.69
C ILE A 84 3.12 8.17 -3.93
N LEU A 85 3.82 7.57 -4.91
CA LEU A 85 5.18 7.95 -5.27
C LEU A 85 5.24 9.36 -5.84
N GLU A 86 4.28 9.75 -6.68
CA GLU A 86 4.12 11.11 -7.17
C GLU A 86 3.94 12.12 -6.03
N GLN A 87 3.04 11.86 -5.07
CA GLN A 87 2.82 12.74 -3.91
C GLN A 87 4.05 12.85 -3.02
N ALA A 88 4.91 11.83 -3.00
CA ALA A 88 6.18 11.83 -2.29
C ALA A 88 7.34 12.48 -3.07
N GLY A 89 7.11 12.95 -4.31
CA GLY A 89 8.16 13.47 -5.18
C GLY A 89 9.17 12.42 -5.65
N ILE A 90 8.80 11.13 -5.59
CA ILE A 90 9.67 10.00 -5.94
C ILE A 90 9.45 9.63 -7.41
N VAL A 91 10.46 9.89 -8.24
CA VAL A 91 10.48 9.40 -9.63
C VAL A 91 10.83 7.92 -9.64
N PHE A 92 9.82 7.08 -9.86
CA PHE A 92 9.97 5.63 -9.97
C PHE A 92 9.98 5.18 -11.43
N ASP A 93 11.04 4.48 -11.82
CA ASP A 93 11.13 3.79 -13.11
C ASP A 93 11.00 2.27 -12.87
N ALA A 94 9.82 1.73 -13.17
CA ALA A 94 9.54 0.30 -13.02
C ALA A 94 10.43 -0.60 -13.91
N LYS A 95 11.09 -0.02 -14.92
CA LYS A 95 12.01 -0.73 -15.83
C LYS A 95 13.47 -0.59 -15.41
N ALA A 96 13.76 0.18 -14.37
CA ALA A 96 15.13 0.31 -13.86
C ALA A 96 15.66 -1.06 -13.40
N ALA A 97 16.94 -1.31 -13.67
CA ALA A 97 17.57 -2.57 -13.30
C ALA A 97 17.52 -2.76 -11.76
N PRO A 98 17.06 -3.93 -11.27
CA PRO A 98 17.00 -4.19 -9.84
C PRO A 98 18.41 -4.12 -9.21
N GLY A 99 18.53 -3.42 -8.08
CA GLY A 99 19.78 -3.27 -7.33
C GLY A 99 20.47 -1.90 -7.44
N GLY A 100 19.98 -0.99 -8.31
CA GLY A 100 20.42 0.40 -8.30
C GLY A 100 19.78 1.19 -7.15
N LEU A 101 20.52 1.45 -6.08
CA LEU A 101 20.07 2.39 -5.04
C LEU A 101 20.14 3.82 -5.59
N ARG A 102 19.05 4.57 -5.46
CA ARG A 102 18.99 6.00 -5.80
C ARG A 102 18.79 6.82 -4.52
N VAL A 103 19.57 7.88 -4.36
CA VAL A 103 19.34 8.89 -3.32
C VAL A 103 18.10 9.69 -3.70
N VAL A 104 17.13 9.74 -2.78
CA VAL A 104 15.96 10.63 -2.87
C VAL A 104 16.21 11.79 -1.91
N ALA A 105 16.28 13.01 -2.42
CA ALA A 105 16.36 14.20 -1.57
C ALA A 105 14.96 14.43 -0.97
N GLY A 106 14.90 14.60 0.36
CA GLY A 106 13.69 14.96 1.10
C GLY A 106 13.57 16.46 1.29
#